data_AF-A0A815PUK1-F1
#
_entry.id   AF-A0A815PUK1-F1
#
_cell.length_a   1.000
_cell.length_b   1.000
_cell.length_c   1.000
_cell.angle_alpha   90.00
_cell.angle_beta   90.00
_cell.angle_gamma   90.00
#
_symmetry.space_group_name_H-M   'P 1'
#
loop_
_entity.id
_entity.type
_entity.pdbx_description
1 polymer ?
#
loop_
_entity_poly.entity_id
_entity_poly.type
_entity_poly.pdbx_seq_one_letter_code
_entity_poly.pdbx_strand_id
1 'polypeptide(L)'
;MNISTVDHPVNSISYPRANILTKTDLFDSSSGLPSINRLVQHLQAKDRLDEQCALHLVNLAQQTLEREPNILVIQNHETRQMAEAFQFKLECQKKYGSMSLYDACMIAFDTLPICAVIDSRFLCMHGGIPPDIQTLSDIEKLNRFMEIPYSGPLCDFLWSDLSEDFDQVDEKQPDFKPNNVRGCSHFFSYNACRNFLFRNNLLLIIREHEVQKDDVKFFRKSSQTKFPVLISLFSAPNECDVYNNVAAILKLDANQQISVVRIEAYEHPFVKPNYGNAFQFGERFITYYTTHILLSLFNMYSPEELAAEDGRQDKTAVELLNKTRLIETMDQAYSELKETNNIVLNLAGLTPSYHAYKNLLAQPKGETAEIRFFCFF
;
A
#
# COMPACT_ATOMS: atom_id res chain seq x y z
N MET A 1 -34.94 11.87 -26.42
CA MET A 1 -35.12 10.42 -26.21
C MET A 1 -35.91 10.24 -24.93
N ASN A 2 -36.90 9.35 -24.86
CA ASN A 2 -37.44 8.94 -23.56
C ASN A 2 -36.51 7.86 -23.01
N ILE A 3 -35.82 8.18 -21.91
CA ILE A 3 -35.12 7.18 -21.10
C ILE A 3 -36.12 6.73 -20.04
N SER A 4 -36.44 5.43 -20.02
CA SER A 4 -37.39 4.89 -19.05
C SER A 4 -36.77 4.85 -17.65
N THR A 5 -37.41 5.53 -16.71
CA THR A 5 -37.02 5.48 -15.28
C THR A 5 -37.40 4.16 -14.61
N VAL A 6 -38.17 3.29 -15.28
CA VAL A 6 -38.59 1.97 -14.80
C VAL A 6 -37.87 0.79 -15.48
N ASP A 7 -36.92 1.07 -16.38
CA ASP A 7 -36.09 0.05 -17.04
C ASP A 7 -34.71 -0.13 -16.34
N HIS A 8 -34.41 0.70 -15.34
CA HIS A 8 -33.21 0.61 -14.49
C HIS A 8 -33.41 0.06 -13.04
N PRO A 9 -34.44 -0.74 -12.70
CA PRO A 9 -34.55 -1.28 -11.34
C PRO A 9 -33.47 -2.32 -11.11
N VAL A 10 -32.56 -2.05 -10.17
CA VAL A 10 -31.64 -3.05 -9.61
C VAL A 10 -32.47 -3.98 -8.72
N ASN A 11 -33.15 -4.94 -9.36
CA ASN A 11 -34.18 -5.82 -8.76
C ASN A 11 -33.68 -6.59 -7.52
N SER A 12 -32.37 -6.78 -7.40
CA SER A 12 -31.72 -7.18 -6.16
C SER A 12 -30.33 -6.55 -6.08
N ILE A 13 -30.08 -5.79 -5.00
CA ILE A 13 -28.71 -5.59 -4.53
C ILE A 13 -28.36 -6.85 -3.75
N SER A 14 -27.42 -7.65 -4.25
CA SER A 14 -26.85 -8.75 -3.47
C SER A 14 -26.24 -8.18 -2.20
N TYR A 15 -26.71 -8.64 -1.02
CA TYR A 15 -26.01 -8.36 0.23
C TYR A 15 -24.54 -8.78 0.08
N PRO A 16 -23.59 -7.97 0.58
CA PRO A 16 -22.19 -8.38 0.57
C PRO A 16 -22.06 -9.72 1.30
N ARG A 17 -21.48 -10.72 0.62
CA ARG A 17 -21.13 -11.97 1.27
C ARG A 17 -20.16 -11.64 2.40
N ALA A 18 -20.53 -12.10 3.58
CA ALA A 18 -19.78 -11.88 4.81
C ALA A 18 -19.98 -13.11 5.69
N ASN A 19 -19.51 -14.26 5.21
CA ASN A 19 -19.23 -15.38 6.11
C ASN A 19 -18.15 -14.90 7.07
N ILE A 20 -18.50 -14.64 8.33
CA ILE A 20 -17.54 -14.21 9.34
C ILE A 20 -16.91 -15.46 9.95
N LEU A 21 -15.70 -15.79 9.52
CA LEU A 21 -15.04 -17.02 9.94
C LEU A 21 -14.39 -16.83 11.32
N THR A 22 -14.78 -17.68 12.27
CA THR A 22 -14.48 -17.56 13.70
C THR A 22 -13.19 -18.28 14.11
N LYS A 23 -12.70 -18.04 15.34
CA LYS A 23 -11.63 -18.85 15.94
C LYS A 23 -11.93 -20.36 15.87
N THR A 24 -13.15 -20.76 16.23
CA THR A 24 -13.65 -22.15 16.20
C THR A 24 -13.80 -22.73 14.79
N ASP A 25 -13.85 -21.90 13.76
CA ASP A 25 -13.81 -22.36 12.37
C ASP A 25 -12.39 -22.60 11.87
N LEU A 26 -11.45 -21.74 12.26
CA LEU A 26 -10.12 -21.71 11.65
C LEU A 26 -9.12 -22.62 12.34
N PHE A 27 -9.08 -22.58 13.67
CA PHE A 27 -8.01 -23.17 14.46
C PHE A 27 -8.39 -24.57 14.94
N ASP A 28 -7.50 -25.53 14.75
CA ASP A 28 -7.66 -26.85 15.37
C ASP A 28 -7.47 -26.75 16.89
N SER A 29 -8.45 -27.29 17.62
CA SER A 29 -8.49 -27.28 19.09
C SER A 29 -7.38 -28.06 19.78
N SER A 30 -6.69 -28.99 19.08
CA SER A 30 -5.64 -29.83 19.67
C SER A 30 -4.23 -29.27 19.51
N SER A 31 -3.97 -28.59 18.38
CA SER A 31 -2.67 -28.02 18.01
C SER A 31 -2.58 -26.50 18.17
N GLY A 32 -3.72 -25.80 18.20
CA GLY A 32 -3.78 -24.34 18.21
C GLY A 32 -3.38 -23.68 16.89
N LEU A 33 -3.24 -24.46 15.81
CA LEU A 33 -2.81 -23.97 14.49
C LEU A 33 -4.00 -23.74 13.54
N PRO A 34 -3.94 -22.73 12.66
CA PRO A 34 -4.98 -22.46 11.68
C PRO A 34 -4.94 -23.46 10.52
N SER A 35 -6.10 -23.89 10.04
CA SER A 35 -6.25 -24.65 8.80
C SER A 35 -5.90 -23.77 7.60
N ILE A 36 -4.65 -23.87 7.13
CA ILE A 36 -4.11 -23.05 6.02
C ILE A 36 -5.00 -23.13 4.77
N ASN A 37 -5.47 -24.32 4.40
CA ASN A 37 -6.37 -24.49 3.25
C ASN A 37 -7.70 -23.73 3.45
N ARG A 38 -8.27 -23.75 4.66
CA ARG A 38 -9.50 -23.00 4.96
C ARG A 38 -9.24 -21.49 4.97
N LEU A 39 -8.09 -21.04 5.50
CA LEU A 39 -7.68 -19.64 5.48
C LEU A 39 -7.52 -19.11 4.06
N VAL A 40 -6.77 -19.83 3.22
CA VAL A 40 -6.51 -19.46 1.82
C VAL A 40 -7.82 -19.40 1.04
N GLN A 41 -8.70 -20.40 1.16
CA GLN A 41 -10.02 -20.39 0.50
C GLN A 41 -10.89 -19.21 0.97
N HIS A 42 -10.85 -18.88 2.26
CA HIS A 42 -11.62 -17.76 2.83
C HIS A 42 -11.14 -16.39 2.32
N LEU A 43 -9.83 -16.18 2.30
CA LEU A 43 -9.21 -14.95 1.80
C LEU A 43 -9.35 -14.82 0.27
N GLN A 44 -9.28 -15.93 -0.48
CA GLN A 44 -9.57 -15.96 -1.92
C GLN A 44 -11.04 -15.67 -2.22
N ALA A 45 -11.97 -16.13 -1.38
CA ALA A 45 -13.38 -15.77 -1.45
C ALA A 45 -13.67 -14.32 -1.01
N LYS A 46 -12.69 -13.65 -0.37
CA LYS A 46 -12.71 -12.26 0.10
C LYS A 46 -13.80 -12.02 1.17
N ASP A 47 -14.18 -13.09 1.86
CA ASP A 47 -15.00 -13.03 3.07
C ASP A 47 -14.15 -12.52 4.26
N ARG A 48 -14.82 -12.03 5.32
CA ARG A 48 -14.19 -11.37 6.47
C ARG A 48 -13.88 -12.36 7.60
N LEU A 49 -12.82 -12.13 8.37
CA LEU A 49 -12.57 -12.85 9.63
C LEU A 49 -13.29 -12.16 10.80
N ASP A 50 -13.67 -12.93 11.82
CA ASP A 50 -14.00 -12.36 13.13
C ASP A 50 -12.80 -11.58 13.70
N GLU A 51 -13.03 -10.52 14.50
CA GLU A 51 -11.94 -9.72 15.10
C GLU A 51 -11.05 -10.58 16.00
N GLN A 52 -11.64 -11.47 16.81
CA GLN A 52 -10.88 -12.35 17.69
C GLN A 52 -10.12 -13.44 16.92
N CYS A 53 -10.58 -13.81 15.73
CA CYS A 53 -9.88 -14.68 14.78
C CYS A 53 -8.70 -13.95 14.12
N ALA A 54 -8.93 -12.74 13.59
CA ALA A 54 -7.90 -11.90 12.97
C ALA A 54 -6.77 -11.55 13.96
N LEU A 55 -7.12 -11.07 15.16
CA LEU A 55 -6.17 -10.81 16.25
C LEU A 55 -5.31 -12.04 16.58
N HIS A 56 -5.89 -13.24 16.56
CA HIS A 56 -5.15 -14.45 16.89
C HIS A 56 -4.18 -14.87 15.77
N LEU A 57 -4.56 -14.69 14.50
CA LEU A 57 -3.63 -14.86 13.38
C LEU A 57 -2.48 -13.85 13.46
N VAL A 58 -2.75 -12.58 13.74
CA VAL A 58 -1.70 -11.54 13.86
C VAL A 58 -0.74 -11.86 15.02
N ASN A 59 -1.26 -12.24 16.18
CA ASN A 59 -0.43 -12.65 17.33
C ASN A 59 0.40 -13.93 17.04
N LEU A 60 -0.18 -14.91 16.34
CA LEU A 60 0.53 -16.13 15.95
C LEU A 60 1.60 -15.85 14.88
N ALA A 61 1.29 -14.98 13.91
CA ALA A 61 2.22 -14.51 12.90
C ALA A 61 3.40 -13.80 13.56
N GLN A 62 3.16 -12.82 14.43
CA GLN A 62 4.20 -12.14 15.21
C GLN A 62 5.10 -13.13 15.95
N GLN A 63 4.54 -14.04 16.76
CA GLN A 63 5.32 -15.03 17.52
C GLN A 63 6.10 -16.02 16.65
N THR A 64 5.73 -16.16 15.37
CA THR A 64 6.45 -16.96 14.37
C THR A 64 7.56 -16.13 13.71
N LEU A 65 7.24 -14.90 13.28
CA LEU A 65 8.15 -13.97 12.61
C LEU A 65 9.29 -13.49 13.53
N GLU A 66 9.02 -13.28 14.83
CA GLU A 66 10.02 -13.05 15.89
C GLU A 66 11.08 -14.17 15.99
N ARG A 67 10.83 -15.34 15.39
CA ARG A 67 11.67 -16.54 15.47
C ARG A 67 12.16 -17.04 14.12
N GLU A 68 11.58 -16.56 13.02
CA GLU A 68 11.83 -17.08 11.67
C GLU A 68 12.78 -16.17 10.87
N PRO A 69 14.00 -16.63 10.55
CA PRO A 69 14.96 -15.86 9.72
C PRO A 69 14.57 -15.62 8.26
N ASN A 70 13.93 -16.60 7.62
CA ASN A 70 13.97 -16.73 6.17
C ASN A 70 12.75 -16.06 5.51
N ILE A 71 11.89 -15.42 6.31
CA ILE A 71 10.58 -14.91 5.92
C ILE A 71 10.52 -13.39 6.07
N LEU A 72 9.94 -12.76 5.03
CA LEU A 72 9.40 -11.40 4.97
C LEU A 72 10.25 -10.27 5.58
N VAL A 73 10.99 -9.61 4.70
CA VAL A 73 11.47 -8.27 4.94
C VAL A 73 10.27 -7.30 5.05
N ILE A 74 10.26 -6.46 6.08
CA ILE A 74 9.36 -5.31 6.25
C ILE A 74 9.40 -4.42 5.01
N GLN A 75 8.25 -3.95 4.50
CA GLN A 75 8.24 -2.96 3.42
C GLN A 75 8.22 -1.54 4.00
N ASN A 76 8.23 -0.53 3.13
CA ASN A 76 8.04 0.84 3.58
C ASN A 76 6.59 1.13 4.03
N HIS A 77 5.62 0.28 3.69
CA HIS A 77 4.22 0.45 4.04
C HIS A 77 3.84 -0.13 5.42
N GLU A 78 4.52 -1.16 5.94
CA GLU A 78 4.32 -1.71 7.30
C GLU A 78 4.85 -0.78 8.40
N THR A 79 4.28 0.42 8.46
CA THR A 79 4.65 1.54 9.33
C THR A 79 3.36 2.25 9.73
N ARG A 80 3.26 2.79 10.95
CA ARG A 80 2.15 3.65 11.37
C ARG A 80 2.07 4.85 10.42
N GLN A 81 3.19 5.48 10.08
CA GLN A 81 3.28 6.59 9.13
C GLN A 81 2.51 6.33 7.84
N MET A 82 2.72 5.18 7.20
CA MET A 82 2.05 4.83 5.95
C MET A 82 0.65 4.23 6.20
N ALA A 83 0.45 3.45 7.25
CA ALA A 83 -0.85 2.92 7.62
C ALA A 83 -1.88 4.00 8.05
N GLU A 84 -1.43 5.19 8.42
CA GLU A 84 -2.25 6.38 8.68
C GLU A 84 -2.41 7.32 7.47
N ALA A 85 -1.38 7.44 6.61
CA ALA A 85 -1.48 8.21 5.38
C ALA A 85 -2.32 7.49 4.30
N PHE A 86 -2.25 6.16 4.27
CA PHE A 86 -3.07 5.27 3.45
C PHE A 86 -4.23 4.70 4.28
N GLN A 87 -5.10 3.90 3.66
CA GLN A 87 -6.42 3.60 4.22
C GLN A 87 -6.45 2.48 5.29
N PHE A 88 -5.32 1.90 5.72
CA PHE A 88 -5.30 0.72 6.61
C PHE A 88 -5.80 0.97 8.04
N LYS A 89 -5.43 2.09 8.67
CA LYS A 89 -5.96 2.47 9.99
C LYS A 89 -7.48 2.70 9.93
N LEU A 90 -7.93 3.38 8.87
CA LEU A 90 -9.35 3.61 8.58
C LEU A 90 -10.08 2.29 8.30
N GLU A 91 -9.47 1.39 7.54
CA GLU A 91 -9.97 0.06 7.25
C GLU A 91 -10.24 -0.74 8.52
N CYS A 92 -9.26 -0.83 9.42
CA CYS A 92 -9.40 -1.57 10.67
C CYS A 92 -10.60 -1.03 11.46
N GLN A 93 -10.67 0.29 11.62
CA GLN A 93 -11.79 0.95 12.29
C GLN A 93 -13.14 0.68 11.60
N LYS A 94 -13.18 0.61 10.28
CA LYS A 94 -14.42 0.41 9.48
C LYS A 94 -14.86 -1.05 9.40
N LYS A 95 -13.93 -2.00 9.33
CA LYS A 95 -14.20 -3.45 9.21
C LYS A 95 -14.47 -4.11 10.55
N TYR A 96 -13.90 -3.60 11.66
CA TYR A 96 -14.00 -4.22 12.99
C TYR A 96 -14.63 -3.31 14.08
N GLY A 97 -14.65 -1.99 13.88
CA GLY A 97 -15.24 -1.05 14.85
C GLY A 97 -14.33 -0.70 16.03
N SER A 98 -13.15 -1.32 16.14
CA SER A 98 -12.13 -1.07 17.16
C SER A 98 -10.76 -0.80 16.51
N MET A 99 -9.81 -0.28 17.29
CA MET A 99 -8.42 -0.13 16.86
C MET A 99 -7.54 -1.36 17.19
N SER A 100 -8.05 -2.34 17.94
CA SER A 100 -7.23 -3.41 18.53
C SER A 100 -6.48 -4.23 17.47
N LEU A 101 -7.09 -4.47 16.30
CA LEU A 101 -6.40 -5.15 15.19
C LEU A 101 -5.30 -4.29 14.57
N TYR A 102 -5.53 -2.98 14.39
CA TYR A 102 -4.50 -2.05 13.92
C TYR A 102 -3.33 -2.02 14.90
N ASP A 103 -3.60 -1.84 16.20
CA ASP A 103 -2.57 -1.78 17.24
C ASP A 103 -1.75 -3.08 17.29
N ALA A 104 -2.40 -4.24 17.16
CA ALA A 104 -1.72 -5.54 17.07
C ALA A 104 -0.87 -5.68 15.78
N CYS A 105 -1.36 -5.21 14.63
CA CYS A 105 -0.59 -5.19 13.39
C CYS A 105 0.63 -4.26 13.50
N MET A 106 0.51 -3.09 14.14
CA MET A 106 1.66 -2.19 14.33
C MET A 106 2.74 -2.80 15.22
N ILE A 107 2.36 -3.55 16.27
CA ILE A 107 3.30 -4.30 17.10
C ILE A 107 3.97 -5.43 16.29
N ALA A 108 3.21 -6.16 15.47
CA ALA A 108 3.76 -7.19 14.60
C ALA A 108 4.70 -6.62 13.53
N PHE A 109 4.36 -5.47 12.93
CA PHE A 109 5.17 -4.78 11.93
C PHE A 109 6.50 -4.31 12.49
N ASP A 110 6.52 -3.79 13.73
CA ASP A 110 7.77 -3.46 14.40
C ASP A 110 8.73 -4.66 14.34
N THR A 111 8.26 -5.89 14.65
CA THR A 111 9.06 -7.13 14.72
C THR A 111 9.63 -7.65 13.39
N LEU A 112 9.21 -7.14 12.22
CA LEU A 112 9.63 -7.67 10.92
C LEU A 112 11.11 -7.36 10.58
N PRO A 113 11.89 -8.33 10.04
CA PRO A 113 13.28 -8.13 9.65
C PRO A 113 13.44 -7.11 8.50
N ILE A 114 14.62 -6.49 8.38
CA ILE A 114 14.94 -5.46 7.36
C ILE A 114 15.64 -6.01 6.13
N CYS A 115 16.24 -7.17 6.29
CA CYS A 115 16.90 -7.90 5.23
C CYS A 115 17.08 -9.35 5.64
N ALA A 116 17.16 -10.24 4.66
CA ALA A 116 17.55 -11.63 4.85
C ALA A 116 18.79 -11.95 4.00
N VAL A 117 19.73 -12.72 4.55
CA VAL A 117 20.89 -13.23 3.79
C VAL A 117 20.67 -14.71 3.47
N ILE A 118 20.13 -14.96 2.28
CA ILE A 118 19.75 -16.29 1.80
C ILE A 118 20.97 -16.99 1.20
N ASP A 119 21.11 -18.29 1.49
CA ASP A 119 22.19 -19.15 0.98
C ASP A 119 23.61 -18.60 1.23
N SER A 120 23.75 -17.71 2.23
CA SER A 120 24.98 -16.95 2.52
C SER A 120 25.56 -16.17 1.32
N ARG A 121 24.75 -15.86 0.30
CA ARG A 121 25.18 -15.19 -0.94
C ARG A 121 24.23 -14.10 -1.45
N PHE A 122 22.95 -14.14 -1.07
CA PHE A 122 21.92 -13.24 -1.61
C PHE A 122 21.36 -12.35 -0.50
N LEU A 123 21.56 -11.03 -0.60
CA LEU A 123 20.95 -10.07 0.32
C LEU A 123 19.58 -9.65 -0.22
N CYS A 124 18.52 -10.06 0.46
CA CYS A 124 17.15 -9.65 0.17
C CYS A 124 16.78 -8.48 1.08
N MET A 125 16.26 -7.38 0.53
CA MET A 125 15.77 -6.20 1.27
C MET A 125 14.66 -5.50 0.48
N HIS A 126 13.90 -4.56 1.07
CA HIS A 126 12.80 -3.92 0.32
C HIS A 126 13.29 -2.85 -0.66
N GLY A 127 13.96 -1.82 -0.15
CA GLY A 127 14.50 -0.69 -0.89
C GLY A 127 15.94 -0.93 -1.34
N GLY A 128 16.93 -0.41 -0.60
CA GLY A 128 18.32 -0.41 -1.06
C GLY A 128 19.38 -0.35 0.02
N ILE A 129 20.63 -0.14 -0.42
CA ILE A 129 21.79 -0.15 0.46
C ILE A 129 21.92 1.22 1.14
N PRO A 130 22.09 1.30 2.48
CA PRO A 130 22.34 2.57 3.15
C PRO A 130 23.78 3.08 2.96
N PRO A 131 24.00 4.40 2.81
CA PRO A 131 25.35 4.97 2.78
C PRO A 131 26.16 4.69 4.05
N ASP A 132 25.50 4.68 5.21
CA ASP A 132 26.13 4.45 6.51
C ASP A 132 26.42 2.97 6.81
N ILE A 133 25.91 2.03 6.00
CA ILE A 133 26.03 0.58 6.24
C ILE A 133 27.01 -0.02 5.24
N GLN A 134 28.20 -0.35 5.72
CA GLN A 134 29.29 -0.85 4.87
C GLN A 134 29.43 -2.38 4.93
N THR A 135 29.05 -3.01 6.05
CA THR A 135 29.11 -4.45 6.26
C THR A 135 27.81 -5.05 6.82
N LEU A 136 27.60 -6.36 6.66
CA LEU A 136 26.49 -7.09 7.30
C LEU A 136 26.50 -6.92 8.84
N SER A 137 27.69 -6.83 9.46
CA SER A 137 27.79 -6.60 10.90
C SER A 137 27.33 -5.20 11.32
N ASP A 138 27.31 -4.21 10.42
CA ASP A 138 26.73 -2.90 10.71
C ASP A 138 25.20 -2.95 10.78
N ILE A 139 24.58 -3.90 10.06
CA ILE A 139 23.14 -4.20 10.15
C ILE A 139 22.80 -4.80 11.53
N GLU A 140 23.62 -5.74 12.00
CA GLU A 140 23.46 -6.44 13.30
C GLU A 140 23.48 -5.47 14.51
N LYS A 141 24.10 -4.29 14.37
CA LYS A 141 24.25 -3.28 15.43
C LYS A 141 23.07 -2.32 15.55
N LEU A 142 22.13 -2.33 14.60
CA LEU A 142 21.04 -1.36 14.57
C LEU A 142 20.06 -1.64 15.72
N ASN A 143 20.13 -0.93 16.86
CA ASN A 143 19.19 -1.13 17.98
C ASN A 143 17.75 -1.00 17.50
N ARG A 144 16.91 -2.01 17.78
CA ARG A 144 15.55 -1.95 17.29
C ARG A 144 14.41 -2.54 18.18
N PHE A 145 13.18 -2.02 17.95
CA PHE A 145 11.82 -2.10 18.58
C PHE A 145 11.13 -0.70 18.53
N MET A 146 10.60 -0.26 17.36
CA MET A 146 10.03 1.09 17.09
C MET A 146 9.44 1.26 15.64
N GLU A 147 8.78 2.41 15.36
CA GLU A 147 8.15 2.92 14.08
C GLU A 147 9.07 3.66 13.04
N ILE A 148 9.21 3.21 11.76
CA ILE A 148 10.27 3.40 10.68
C ILE A 148 10.58 4.81 10.01
N PRO A 149 11.86 5.20 9.65
CA PRO A 149 12.38 6.60 9.56
C PRO A 149 12.35 7.42 8.27
N TYR A 150 12.53 8.74 8.50
CA TYR A 150 12.84 9.82 7.55
C TYR A 150 14.27 9.80 7.00
N SER A 151 15.22 9.22 7.75
CA SER A 151 16.65 9.32 7.45
C SER A 151 17.49 8.21 8.10
N GLY A 152 18.66 7.96 7.51
CA GLY A 152 19.64 6.99 7.99
C GLY A 152 19.25 5.52 7.75
N PRO A 153 20.06 4.57 8.25
CA PRO A 153 20.09 3.17 7.82
C PRO A 153 18.77 2.45 7.49
N LEU A 154 17.67 2.69 8.21
CA LEU A 154 16.40 2.01 7.93
C LEU A 154 15.42 2.81 7.07
N CYS A 155 15.61 4.12 6.97
CA CYS A 155 15.02 4.83 5.85
C CYS A 155 15.58 4.20 4.58
N ASP A 156 16.90 4.08 4.51
CA ASP A 156 17.58 3.59 3.32
C ASP A 156 17.31 2.11 2.97
N PHE A 157 17.24 1.20 3.95
CA PHE A 157 16.85 -0.19 3.66
C PHE A 157 15.46 -0.35 3.03
N LEU A 158 14.59 0.67 3.14
CA LEU A 158 13.17 0.60 2.77
C LEU A 158 12.74 1.65 1.73
N TRP A 159 13.52 2.72 1.55
CA TRP A 159 13.22 3.88 0.70
C TRP A 159 14.33 4.26 -0.30
N SER A 160 15.47 3.54 -0.31
CA SER A 160 16.51 3.76 -1.31
C SER A 160 16.10 3.16 -2.67
N ASP A 161 15.94 4.01 -3.67
CA ASP A 161 15.67 3.63 -5.06
C ASP A 161 16.97 3.42 -5.87
N LEU A 162 16.85 2.81 -7.05
CA LEU A 162 17.96 2.71 -7.99
C LEU A 162 18.15 4.03 -8.74
N SER A 163 19.39 4.43 -8.99
CA SER A 163 19.62 5.63 -9.80
C SER A 163 19.16 5.42 -11.26
N GLU A 164 18.57 6.45 -11.89
CA GLU A 164 18.12 6.40 -13.30
C GLU A 164 19.22 5.92 -14.28
N ASP A 165 20.47 6.16 -13.88
CA ASP A 165 21.70 5.87 -14.61
C ASP A 165 22.41 4.55 -14.20
N PHE A 166 21.77 3.70 -13.36
CA PHE A 166 22.37 2.48 -12.77
C PHE A 166 22.99 1.51 -13.79
N ASP A 167 22.28 1.20 -14.89
CA ASP A 167 22.79 0.27 -15.91
C ASP A 167 23.79 0.93 -16.89
N GLN A 168 24.00 2.25 -16.81
CA GLN A 168 24.84 3.00 -17.75
C GLN A 168 26.35 2.86 -17.46
N VAL A 169 27.18 3.13 -18.47
CA VAL A 169 28.64 2.94 -18.40
C VAL A 169 29.37 4.26 -18.10
N ASP A 170 29.15 4.82 -16.92
CA ASP A 170 30.04 5.84 -16.34
C ASP A 170 30.45 5.46 -14.91
N GLU A 171 31.76 5.24 -14.72
CA GLU A 171 32.32 4.89 -13.41
C GLU A 171 32.52 6.11 -12.50
N LYS A 172 32.25 7.33 -12.98
CA LYS A 172 32.38 8.59 -12.22
C LYS A 172 31.09 9.00 -11.49
N GLN A 173 29.99 8.28 -11.67
CA GLN A 173 28.76 8.52 -10.91
C GLN A 173 29.04 8.34 -9.40
N PRO A 174 28.53 9.22 -8.52
CA PRO A 174 28.65 9.03 -7.08
C PRO A 174 27.90 7.76 -6.66
N ASP A 175 28.41 7.08 -5.63
CA ASP A 175 27.79 5.85 -5.09
C ASP A 175 26.36 6.10 -4.59
N PHE A 176 26.08 7.31 -4.06
CA PHE A 176 24.77 7.74 -3.59
C PHE A 176 24.42 9.18 -4.01
N LYS A 177 23.13 9.45 -4.25
CA LYS A 177 22.54 10.79 -4.50
C LYS A 177 21.27 10.93 -3.64
N PRO A 178 20.82 12.12 -3.21
CA PRO A 178 19.54 12.26 -2.50
C PRO A 178 18.34 11.77 -3.34
N ASN A 179 17.40 11.03 -2.74
CA ASN A 179 16.21 10.54 -3.43
C ASN A 179 15.09 11.59 -3.41
N ASN A 180 15.02 12.38 -4.48
CA ASN A 180 14.02 13.44 -4.64
C ASN A 180 12.60 12.90 -5.00
N VAL A 181 12.46 11.62 -5.37
CA VAL A 181 11.15 11.01 -5.68
C VAL A 181 10.43 10.60 -4.40
N ARG A 182 11.16 10.03 -3.42
CA ARG A 182 10.63 9.68 -2.09
C ARG A 182 10.77 10.80 -1.06
N GLY A 183 11.43 11.91 -1.39
CA GLY A 183 11.66 13.05 -0.48
C GLY A 183 12.47 12.72 0.79
N CYS A 184 13.01 11.51 0.87
CA CYS A 184 13.79 10.93 1.95
C CYS A 184 14.70 9.85 1.35
N SER A 185 15.75 9.43 2.08
CA SER A 185 16.71 8.42 1.59
C SER A 185 17.47 8.83 0.30
N HIS A 186 18.01 7.84 -0.43
CA HIS A 186 19.06 7.97 -1.43
C HIS A 186 18.81 7.11 -2.67
N PHE A 187 19.13 7.64 -3.85
CA PHE A 187 19.40 6.81 -5.01
C PHE A 187 20.78 6.17 -4.86
N PHE A 188 20.89 4.86 -5.05
CA PHE A 188 22.18 4.16 -5.04
C PHE A 188 22.58 3.66 -6.44
N SER A 189 23.88 3.69 -6.75
CA SER A 189 24.41 3.34 -8.08
C SER A 189 24.86 1.88 -8.19
N TYR A 190 25.13 1.44 -9.43
CA TYR A 190 25.74 0.14 -9.71
C TYR A 190 27.12 -0.02 -9.02
N ASN A 191 27.89 1.07 -8.88
CA ASN A 191 29.16 1.03 -8.15
C ASN A 191 28.93 0.75 -6.67
N ALA A 192 28.01 1.45 -6.00
CA ALA A 192 27.66 1.20 -4.59
C ALA A 192 27.24 -0.26 -4.38
N CYS A 193 26.35 -0.77 -5.24
CA CYS A 193 25.88 -2.15 -5.21
C CYS A 193 27.04 -3.17 -5.36
N ARG A 194 27.86 -3.02 -6.41
CA ARG A 194 29.05 -3.86 -6.65
C ARG A 194 30.04 -3.81 -5.48
N ASN A 195 30.31 -2.61 -4.94
CA ASN A 195 31.29 -2.38 -3.87
C ASN A 195 30.83 -3.04 -2.56
N PHE A 196 29.54 -2.91 -2.21
CA PHE A 196 28.96 -3.56 -1.03
C PHE A 196 28.96 -5.08 -1.14
N LEU A 197 28.53 -5.63 -2.29
CA LEU A 197 28.54 -7.07 -2.54
C LEU A 197 29.94 -7.67 -2.40
N PHE A 198 30.93 -7.05 -3.04
CA PHE A 198 32.33 -7.47 -2.97
C PHE A 198 32.86 -7.46 -1.53
N ARG A 199 32.59 -6.40 -0.76
CA ARG A 199 33.05 -6.28 0.63
C ARG A 199 32.44 -7.34 1.56
N ASN A 200 31.21 -7.76 1.29
CA ASN A 200 30.47 -8.71 2.12
C ASN A 200 30.52 -10.16 1.60
N ASN A 201 31.31 -10.44 0.55
CA ASN A 201 31.37 -11.75 -0.12
C ASN A 201 29.99 -12.26 -0.59
N LEU A 202 29.14 -11.34 -1.05
CA LEU A 202 27.81 -11.62 -1.59
C LEU A 202 27.84 -11.60 -3.13
N LEU A 203 26.89 -12.30 -3.75
CA LEU A 203 26.79 -12.46 -5.20
C LEU A 203 25.75 -11.54 -5.84
N LEU A 204 24.64 -11.27 -5.14
CA LEU A 204 23.45 -10.60 -5.67
C LEU A 204 22.66 -9.91 -4.54
N ILE A 205 22.03 -8.78 -4.87
CA ILE A 205 20.93 -8.18 -4.09
C ILE A 205 19.59 -8.46 -4.77
N ILE A 206 18.56 -8.75 -3.96
CA ILE A 206 17.18 -8.96 -4.40
C ILE A 206 16.29 -7.94 -3.68
N ARG A 207 15.42 -7.23 -4.42
CA ARG A 207 14.57 -6.19 -3.85
C ARG A 207 13.19 -6.03 -4.51
N GLU A 208 12.32 -5.26 -3.87
CA GLU A 208 11.00 -4.87 -4.37
C GLU A 208 10.92 -3.34 -4.54
N HIS A 209 10.06 -2.62 -3.80
CA HIS A 209 9.90 -1.15 -3.70
C HIS A 209 9.64 -0.32 -4.98
N GLU A 210 9.91 -0.83 -6.18
CA GLU A 210 9.63 -0.17 -7.48
C GLU A 210 8.86 -1.14 -8.38
N VAL A 211 7.72 -0.69 -8.93
CA VAL A 211 6.86 -1.53 -9.80
C VAL A 211 7.62 -1.93 -11.07
N GLN A 212 7.83 -3.22 -11.28
CA GLN A 212 8.47 -3.74 -12.49
C GLN A 212 7.41 -3.96 -13.58
N LYS A 213 7.55 -3.24 -14.70
CA LYS A 213 6.64 -3.35 -15.85
C LYS A 213 6.63 -4.76 -16.45
N ASP A 214 7.81 -5.33 -16.63
CA ASP A 214 8.06 -6.63 -17.27
C ASP A 214 8.42 -7.68 -16.20
N ASP A 215 7.63 -7.74 -15.13
CA ASP A 215 7.66 -8.66 -13.96
C ASP A 215 8.95 -8.71 -13.10
N VAL A 216 10.12 -8.95 -13.69
CA VAL A 216 11.40 -9.04 -12.98
C VAL A 216 12.51 -8.42 -13.82
N LYS A 217 13.15 -7.36 -13.31
CA LYS A 217 14.33 -6.76 -13.94
C LYS A 217 15.62 -7.30 -13.33
N PHE A 218 16.41 -7.96 -14.17
CA PHE A 218 17.79 -8.36 -13.89
C PHE A 218 18.74 -7.23 -14.34
N PHE A 219 19.43 -6.59 -13.40
CA PHE A 219 20.28 -5.43 -13.69
C PHE A 219 21.69 -5.83 -14.15
N ARG A 220 22.50 -4.82 -14.52
CA ARG A 220 23.87 -4.95 -15.00
C ARG A 220 24.70 -6.00 -14.26
N LYS A 221 25.38 -6.85 -15.04
CA LYS A 221 26.23 -7.94 -14.55
C LYS A 221 27.58 -7.42 -14.06
N SER A 222 28.03 -7.93 -12.91
CA SER A 222 29.39 -7.69 -12.41
C SER A 222 30.41 -8.20 -13.43
N SER A 223 31.44 -7.40 -13.69
CA SER A 223 32.54 -7.76 -14.59
C SER A 223 33.36 -8.95 -14.07
N GLN A 224 33.35 -9.19 -12.75
CA GLN A 224 34.05 -10.29 -12.09
C GLN A 224 33.22 -11.59 -12.13
N THR A 225 32.01 -11.60 -11.55
CA THR A 225 31.20 -12.81 -11.39
C THR A 225 30.39 -13.19 -12.64
N LYS A 226 30.26 -12.27 -13.61
CA LYS A 226 29.34 -12.36 -14.78
C LYS A 226 27.86 -12.53 -14.40
N PHE A 227 27.51 -12.32 -13.13
CA PHE A 227 26.17 -12.43 -12.58
C PHE A 227 25.57 -11.03 -12.34
N PRO A 228 24.24 -10.83 -12.44
CA PRO A 228 23.58 -9.57 -12.07
C PRO A 228 23.96 -9.13 -10.66
N VAL A 229 24.31 -7.86 -10.45
CA VAL A 229 24.52 -7.35 -9.08
C VAL A 229 23.20 -7.19 -8.33
N LEU A 230 22.10 -6.94 -9.06
CA LEU A 230 20.80 -6.70 -8.48
C LEU A 230 19.69 -7.31 -9.35
N ILE A 231 18.64 -7.79 -8.68
CA ILE A 231 17.34 -8.11 -9.28
C ILE A 231 16.28 -7.32 -8.53
N SER A 232 15.39 -6.66 -9.28
CA SER A 232 14.14 -6.11 -8.75
C SER A 232 12.96 -6.92 -9.28
N LEU A 233 11.98 -7.17 -8.43
CA LEU A 233 10.70 -7.80 -8.76
C LEU A 233 9.56 -6.99 -8.13
N PHE A 234 8.31 -7.32 -8.45
CA PHE A 234 7.16 -6.74 -7.77
C PHE A 234 6.05 -7.80 -7.61
N SER A 235 5.50 -7.93 -6.41
CA SER A 235 4.67 -9.08 -6.01
C SER A 235 3.15 -8.82 -6.09
N ALA A 236 2.72 -7.57 -6.33
CA ALA A 236 1.31 -7.19 -6.51
C ALA A 236 0.98 -6.94 -8.00
N PRO A 237 0.01 -7.66 -8.60
CA PRO A 237 -0.34 -7.52 -10.02
C PRO A 237 -1.44 -6.48 -10.24
N ASN A 238 -1.36 -5.75 -11.36
CA ASN A 238 -2.20 -4.59 -11.66
C ASN A 238 -2.26 -3.56 -10.50
N GLU A 239 -1.08 -3.09 -10.09
CA GLU A 239 -0.92 -2.14 -8.98
C GLU A 239 -1.83 -0.91 -9.12
N CYS A 240 -2.40 -0.46 -8.00
CA CYS A 240 -3.38 0.63 -7.91
C CYS A 240 -4.57 0.55 -8.91
N ASP A 241 -4.95 -0.65 -9.36
CA ASP A 241 -5.94 -0.92 -10.43
C ASP A 241 -5.62 -0.33 -11.82
N VAL A 242 -4.43 0.25 -12.03
CA VAL A 242 -4.11 1.04 -13.24
C VAL A 242 -2.77 0.70 -13.89
N TYR A 243 -1.83 0.06 -13.19
CA TYR A 243 -0.49 -0.18 -13.75
C TYR A 243 -0.42 -1.33 -14.77
N ASN A 244 -1.40 -2.26 -14.75
CA ASN A 244 -1.47 -3.43 -15.62
C ASN A 244 -0.15 -4.23 -15.69
N ASN A 245 0.60 -4.27 -14.58
CA ASN A 245 1.82 -5.07 -14.44
C ASN A 245 1.48 -6.52 -14.03
N VAL A 246 2.35 -7.45 -14.43
CA VAL A 246 2.33 -8.83 -13.94
C VAL A 246 3.16 -8.90 -12.65
N ALA A 247 2.73 -9.67 -11.67
CA ALA A 247 3.50 -9.90 -10.45
C ALA A 247 4.45 -11.10 -10.57
N ALA A 248 5.51 -11.09 -9.76
CA ALA A 248 6.52 -12.13 -9.73
C ALA A 248 6.87 -12.61 -8.32
N ILE A 249 7.24 -13.89 -8.21
CA ILE A 249 7.95 -14.48 -7.07
C ILE A 249 9.25 -15.09 -7.58
N LEU A 250 10.36 -14.87 -6.87
CA LEU A 250 11.61 -15.59 -7.11
C LEU A 250 11.65 -16.88 -6.30
N LYS A 251 11.75 -18.01 -6.98
CA LYS A 251 11.95 -19.33 -6.37
C LYS A 251 13.40 -19.75 -6.56
N LEU A 252 14.12 -19.96 -5.46
CA LEU A 252 15.46 -20.52 -5.44
C LEU A 252 15.38 -22.02 -5.14
N ASP A 253 15.85 -22.86 -6.06
CA ASP A 253 15.86 -24.32 -5.85
C ASP A 253 17.09 -24.80 -5.05
N ALA A 254 17.09 -26.08 -4.65
CA ALA A 254 18.20 -26.68 -3.91
C ALA A 254 19.52 -26.78 -4.72
N ASN A 255 19.47 -26.60 -6.05
CA ASN A 255 20.64 -26.49 -6.93
C ASN A 255 21.07 -25.02 -7.12
N GLN A 256 20.51 -24.09 -6.34
CA GLN A 256 20.74 -22.65 -6.39
C GLN A 256 20.32 -21.98 -7.72
N GLN A 257 19.41 -22.59 -8.47
CA GLN A 257 18.83 -22.01 -9.68
C GLN A 257 17.69 -21.06 -9.31
N ILE A 258 17.73 -19.85 -9.87
CA ILE A 258 16.67 -18.85 -9.71
C ILE A 258 15.65 -19.06 -10.84
N SER A 259 14.38 -19.18 -10.47
CA SER A 259 13.24 -19.24 -11.39
C SER A 259 12.18 -18.20 -11.02
N VAL A 260 11.47 -17.69 -12.03
CA VAL A 260 10.42 -16.67 -11.87
C VAL A 260 9.06 -17.34 -11.99
N VAL A 261 8.23 -17.23 -10.95
CA VAL A 261 6.80 -17.58 -10.99
C VAL A 261 6.02 -16.31 -11.20
N ARG A 262 5.19 -16.25 -12.26
CA ARG A 262 4.32 -15.10 -12.57
C ARG A 262 2.95 -15.27 -11.93
N ILE A 263 2.34 -14.16 -11.53
CA ILE A 263 0.98 -14.08 -10.99
C ILE A 263 0.26 -12.96 -11.74
N GLU A 264 -0.87 -13.31 -12.36
CA GLU A 264 -1.76 -12.37 -13.04
C GLU A 264 -2.74 -11.72 -12.06
N ALA A 265 -3.29 -10.55 -12.43
CA ALA A 265 -4.33 -9.89 -11.66
C ALA A 265 -5.65 -10.68 -11.68
N TYR A 266 -6.48 -10.47 -10.65
CA TYR A 266 -7.79 -11.11 -10.50
C TYR A 266 -8.88 -10.08 -10.23
N GLU A 267 -10.12 -10.35 -10.62
CA GLU A 267 -11.25 -9.48 -10.27
C GLU A 267 -11.48 -9.45 -8.74
N HIS A 268 -11.75 -8.26 -8.20
CA HIS A 268 -12.03 -8.03 -6.77
C HIS A 268 -13.28 -7.17 -6.59
N PRO A 269 -13.94 -7.25 -5.41
CA PRO A 269 -15.06 -6.38 -5.11
C PRO A 269 -14.65 -4.90 -5.14
N PHE A 270 -15.42 -4.08 -5.85
CA PHE A 270 -15.22 -2.63 -5.85
C PHE A 270 -15.51 -2.04 -4.47
N VAL A 271 -14.47 -1.54 -3.79
CA VAL A 271 -14.57 -0.79 -2.53
C VAL A 271 -14.57 0.70 -2.86
N LYS A 272 -15.52 1.46 -2.28
CA LYS A 272 -15.54 2.92 -2.45
C LYS A 272 -14.39 3.56 -1.66
N PRO A 273 -13.69 4.57 -2.23
CA PRO A 273 -12.61 5.28 -1.55
C PRO A 273 -13.00 5.76 -0.14
N ASN A 274 -12.04 5.71 0.78
CA ASN A 274 -12.19 6.04 2.21
C ASN A 274 -13.27 5.22 2.93
N TYR A 275 -13.56 4.01 2.44
CA TYR A 275 -14.60 3.12 2.97
C TYR A 275 -15.96 3.84 3.13
N GLY A 276 -16.30 4.73 2.19
CA GLY A 276 -17.53 5.51 2.17
C GLY A 276 -18.73 4.69 1.71
N ASN A 277 -19.88 4.81 2.38
CA ASN A 277 -21.09 4.10 1.97
C ASN A 277 -21.81 4.77 0.78
N ALA A 278 -22.80 4.10 0.20
CA ALA A 278 -23.52 4.59 -0.97
C ALA A 278 -24.25 5.95 -0.74
N PHE A 279 -24.78 6.18 0.47
CA PHE A 279 -25.42 7.44 0.83
C PHE A 279 -24.39 8.57 0.94
N GLN A 280 -23.28 8.37 1.67
CA GLN A 280 -22.21 9.37 1.81
C GLN A 280 -21.59 9.80 0.47
N PHE A 281 -21.61 8.92 -0.53
CA PHE A 281 -21.21 9.24 -1.89
C PHE A 281 -22.33 9.97 -2.65
N GLY A 282 -23.56 9.43 -2.63
CA GLY A 282 -24.71 9.93 -3.40
C GLY A 282 -25.28 11.26 -2.89
N GLU A 283 -25.26 11.51 -1.59
CA GLU A 283 -25.76 12.72 -0.91
C GLU A 283 -25.18 14.00 -1.53
N ARG A 284 -23.90 13.98 -1.90
CA ARG A 284 -23.22 15.11 -2.56
C ARG A 284 -23.80 15.39 -3.95
N PHE A 285 -24.00 14.35 -4.76
CA PHE A 285 -24.62 14.49 -6.09
C PHE A 285 -26.09 14.89 -6.01
N ILE A 286 -26.84 14.34 -5.04
CA ILE A 286 -28.24 14.70 -4.79
C ILE A 286 -28.32 16.18 -4.41
N THR A 287 -27.50 16.63 -3.46
CA THR A 287 -27.44 18.04 -3.04
C THR A 287 -27.03 18.95 -4.20
N TYR A 288 -26.00 18.58 -4.97
CA TYR A 288 -25.56 19.30 -6.16
C TYR A 288 -26.70 19.50 -7.15
N TYR A 289 -27.33 18.41 -7.62
CA TYR A 289 -28.35 18.49 -8.67
C TYR A 289 -29.65 19.11 -8.18
N THR A 290 -30.09 18.84 -6.94
CA THR A 290 -31.27 19.51 -6.37
C THR A 290 -31.04 21.02 -6.25
N THR A 291 -29.85 21.45 -5.81
CA THR A 291 -29.50 22.88 -5.76
C THR A 291 -29.51 23.50 -7.17
N HIS A 292 -28.86 22.86 -8.15
CA HIS A 292 -28.82 23.36 -9.53
C HIS A 292 -30.21 23.43 -10.20
N ILE A 293 -31.10 22.48 -9.91
CA ILE A 293 -32.50 22.52 -10.35
C ILE A 293 -33.23 23.71 -9.70
N LEU A 294 -33.09 23.91 -8.38
CA LEU A 294 -33.69 25.04 -7.68
C LEU A 294 -33.16 26.39 -8.18
N LEU A 295 -31.85 26.53 -8.39
CA LEU A 295 -31.23 27.72 -9.00
C LEU A 295 -31.80 28.00 -10.40
N SER A 296 -31.93 26.97 -11.23
CA SER A 296 -32.47 27.10 -12.58
C SER A 296 -33.92 27.56 -12.56
N LEU A 297 -34.73 27.02 -11.66
CA LEU A 297 -36.13 27.41 -11.46
C LEU A 297 -36.26 28.84 -10.88
N PHE A 298 -35.43 29.21 -9.90
CA PHE A 298 -35.48 30.55 -9.31
C PHE A 298 -34.96 31.63 -10.28
N ASN A 299 -33.90 31.36 -11.05
CA ASN A 299 -33.36 32.32 -12.02
C ASN A 299 -34.25 32.48 -13.29
N MET A 300 -35.35 31.72 -13.42
CA MET A 300 -36.42 32.02 -14.41
C MET A 300 -37.26 33.25 -14.03
N TYR A 301 -37.20 33.70 -12.77
CA TYR A 301 -37.97 34.82 -12.24
C TYR A 301 -37.04 35.93 -11.75
N SER A 302 -37.45 37.19 -11.94
CA SER A 302 -36.78 38.31 -11.29
C SER A 302 -37.04 38.31 -9.76
N PRO A 303 -36.14 38.90 -8.95
CA PRO A 303 -36.39 39.13 -7.52
C PRO A 303 -37.67 39.91 -7.25
N GLU A 304 -38.07 40.77 -8.18
CA GLU A 304 -39.31 41.55 -8.16
C GLU A 304 -40.55 40.65 -8.35
N GLU A 305 -40.54 39.74 -9.34
CA GLU A 305 -41.62 38.76 -9.56
C GLU A 305 -41.75 37.78 -8.39
N LEU A 306 -40.64 37.30 -7.84
CA LEU A 306 -40.60 36.44 -6.63
C LEU A 306 -41.11 37.14 -5.36
N ALA A 307 -41.27 38.47 -5.37
CA ALA A 307 -41.76 39.27 -4.25
C ALA A 307 -43.18 39.84 -4.47
N ALA A 308 -43.84 39.52 -5.61
CA ALA A 308 -45.04 40.23 -6.07
C ALA A 308 -46.39 39.59 -5.70
N GLU A 309 -46.46 38.31 -5.33
CA GLU A 309 -47.75 37.67 -5.03
C GLU A 309 -48.39 38.19 -3.73
N ASP A 310 -49.68 38.55 -3.80
CA ASP A 310 -50.56 39.01 -2.71
C ASP A 310 -50.03 40.13 -1.78
N GLY A 311 -49.06 40.93 -2.24
CA GLY A 311 -48.68 42.20 -1.61
C GLY A 311 -48.03 42.05 -0.23
N ARG A 312 -47.60 40.85 0.15
CA ARG A 312 -46.73 40.58 1.29
C ARG A 312 -45.39 40.11 0.73
N GLN A 313 -44.29 40.71 1.17
CA GLN A 313 -42.96 40.15 0.90
C GLN A 313 -42.91 38.71 1.44
N ASP A 314 -42.91 37.70 0.58
CA ASP A 314 -42.53 36.36 1.01
C ASP A 314 -41.02 36.31 1.24
N LYS A 315 -40.65 36.68 2.47
CA LYS A 315 -39.28 36.65 2.95
C LYS A 315 -38.70 35.23 2.85
N THR A 316 -39.54 34.18 2.88
CA THR A 316 -39.13 32.79 2.70
C THR A 316 -38.60 32.53 1.30
N ALA A 317 -39.28 33.02 0.25
CA ALA A 317 -38.83 32.89 -1.14
C ALA A 317 -37.49 33.63 -1.38
N VAL A 318 -37.36 34.86 -0.86
CA VAL A 318 -36.13 35.65 -0.95
C VAL A 318 -34.99 35.04 -0.12
N GLU A 319 -35.29 34.47 1.05
CA GLU A 319 -34.31 33.76 1.87
C GLU A 319 -33.87 32.44 1.23
N LEU A 320 -34.78 31.71 0.59
CA LEU A 320 -34.48 30.51 -0.22
C LEU A 320 -33.59 30.87 -1.41
N LEU A 321 -33.89 31.93 -2.17
CA LEU A 321 -33.03 32.38 -3.28
C LEU A 321 -31.59 32.66 -2.80
N ASN A 322 -31.44 33.41 -1.71
CA ASN A 322 -30.15 33.75 -1.13
C ASN A 322 -29.40 32.53 -0.57
N LYS A 323 -30.09 31.62 0.14
CA LYS A 323 -29.53 30.33 0.60
C LYS A 323 -29.07 29.47 -0.58
N THR A 324 -29.85 29.41 -1.65
CA THR A 324 -29.50 28.58 -2.82
C THR A 324 -28.26 29.13 -3.53
N ARG A 325 -28.13 30.46 -3.69
CA ARG A 325 -26.91 31.10 -4.24
C ARG A 325 -25.68 30.97 -3.34
N LEU A 326 -25.87 30.92 -2.02
CA LEU A 326 -24.80 30.58 -1.07
C LEU A 326 -24.32 29.13 -1.27
N ILE A 327 -25.22 28.17 -1.50
CA ILE A 327 -24.83 26.79 -1.80
C ILE A 327 -24.10 26.71 -3.16
N GLU A 328 -24.54 27.45 -4.19
CA GLU A 328 -23.81 27.57 -5.48
C GLU A 328 -22.37 28.04 -5.28
N THR A 329 -22.18 29.09 -4.48
CA THR A 329 -20.84 29.65 -4.16
C THR A 329 -19.98 28.65 -3.38
N MET A 330 -20.59 27.94 -2.41
CA MET A 330 -19.91 26.88 -1.66
C MET A 330 -19.56 25.67 -2.53
N ASP A 331 -20.37 25.34 -3.53
CA ASP A 331 -20.19 24.18 -4.41
C ASP A 331 -19.15 24.42 -5.51
N GLN A 332 -19.03 25.66 -5.99
CA GLN A 332 -17.90 26.11 -6.81
C GLN A 332 -16.59 26.00 -6.02
N ALA A 333 -16.52 26.59 -4.81
CA ALA A 333 -15.37 26.47 -3.93
C ALA A 333 -15.08 25.00 -3.51
N TYR A 334 -16.12 24.16 -3.37
CA TYR A 334 -15.96 22.74 -3.09
C TYR A 334 -15.44 21.96 -4.31
N SER A 335 -15.80 22.37 -5.52
CA SER A 335 -15.28 21.79 -6.77
C SER A 335 -13.80 22.14 -6.95
N GLU A 336 -13.39 23.38 -6.68
CA GLU A 336 -11.97 23.78 -6.63
C GLU A 336 -11.19 23.02 -5.55
N LEU A 337 -11.76 22.87 -4.34
CA LEU A 337 -11.17 22.06 -3.26
C LEU A 337 -11.08 20.58 -3.64
N LYS A 338 -12.05 20.04 -4.38
CA LYS A 338 -12.07 18.65 -4.84
C LYS A 338 -11.06 18.42 -5.97
N GLU A 339 -10.91 19.35 -6.89
CA GLU A 339 -9.87 19.30 -7.92
C GLU A 339 -8.49 19.40 -7.27
N THR A 340 -8.30 20.33 -6.33
CA THR A 340 -7.10 20.44 -5.49
C THR A 340 -6.83 19.14 -4.72
N ASN A 341 -7.84 18.53 -4.11
CA ASN A 341 -7.69 17.28 -3.37
C ASN A 341 -7.44 16.06 -4.27
N ASN A 342 -7.99 16.04 -5.49
CA ASN A 342 -7.65 15.03 -6.49
C ASN A 342 -6.21 15.22 -7.01
N ILE A 343 -5.75 16.45 -7.18
CA ILE A 343 -4.35 16.77 -7.47
C ILE A 343 -3.46 16.31 -6.31
N VAL A 344 -3.83 16.56 -5.06
CA VAL A 344 -3.10 16.07 -3.87
C VAL A 344 -3.10 14.55 -3.76
N LEU A 345 -4.19 13.86 -4.11
CA LEU A 345 -4.23 12.38 -4.13
C LEU A 345 -3.39 11.80 -5.27
N ASN A 346 -3.42 12.40 -6.46
CA ASN A 346 -2.54 12.02 -7.56
C ASN A 346 -1.07 12.28 -7.22
N LEU A 347 -0.76 13.39 -6.54
CA LEU A 347 0.59 13.67 -6.03
C LEU A 347 0.99 12.72 -4.91
N ALA A 348 0.10 12.34 -3.99
CA ALA A 348 0.39 11.35 -2.95
C ALA A 348 0.67 9.95 -3.53
N GLY A 349 0.00 9.59 -4.63
CA GLY A 349 0.33 8.41 -5.43
C GLY A 349 1.64 8.52 -6.23
N LEU A 350 2.27 9.69 -6.28
CA LEU A 350 3.52 9.95 -7.00
C LEU A 350 4.71 10.35 -6.08
N THR A 351 4.46 10.77 -4.84
CA THR A 351 5.49 11.17 -3.85
C THR A 351 5.12 10.75 -2.41
N PRO A 352 5.70 9.63 -1.88
CA PRO A 352 5.47 9.15 -0.51
C PRO A 352 6.69 9.40 0.43
N SER A 353 6.48 9.83 1.70
CA SER A 353 7.56 10.10 2.70
C SER A 353 7.09 10.17 4.18
N TYR A 354 7.83 9.59 5.18
CA TYR A 354 8.14 10.11 6.57
C TYR A 354 8.79 9.12 7.65
N HIS A 355 8.59 9.23 9.01
CA HIS A 355 9.59 8.89 10.11
C HIS A 355 9.11 7.83 11.20
N ALA A 356 9.90 7.04 12.00
CA ALA A 356 11.23 7.20 12.68
C ALA A 356 12.35 6.05 12.83
N TYR A 357 12.16 4.70 12.83
CA TYR A 357 13.07 3.46 13.06
C TYR A 357 12.16 2.29 13.65
N LYS A 358 12.11 0.89 13.60
CA LYS A 358 13.06 -0.31 13.57
C LYS A 358 12.58 -1.67 14.38
N ASN A 359 12.79 -3.03 14.08
CA ASN A 359 13.12 -4.26 15.02
C ASN A 359 13.83 -5.63 14.48
N LEU A 360 14.75 -6.39 15.18
CA LEU A 360 15.86 -7.26 14.58
C LEU A 360 16.03 -8.77 15.01
N LEU A 361 16.50 -9.64 14.07
CA LEU A 361 17.17 -11.00 14.19
C LEU A 361 16.39 -12.21 14.83
N ALA A 362 16.77 -13.51 14.69
CA ALA A 362 17.36 -14.32 13.58
C ALA A 362 17.54 -15.86 13.89
N GLN A 363 17.43 -16.67 12.82
CA GLN A 363 17.91 -18.05 12.47
C GLN A 363 17.40 -19.35 13.15
N PRO A 364 16.92 -20.33 12.32
CA PRO A 364 17.80 -21.38 11.74
C PRO A 364 17.65 -21.69 10.21
N LYS A 365 18.49 -22.60 9.67
CA LYS A 365 18.56 -22.99 8.23
C LYS A 365 17.96 -24.38 7.97
N GLY A 366 17.41 -24.63 6.76
CA GLY A 366 17.12 -26.01 6.34
C GLY A 366 16.48 -26.26 4.96
N GLU A 367 15.65 -25.34 4.44
CA GLU A 367 14.67 -25.69 3.39
C GLU A 367 14.77 -24.87 2.08
N THR A 368 13.90 -25.16 1.11
CA THR A 368 13.84 -24.48 -0.20
C THR A 368 13.28 -23.06 -0.03
N ALA A 369 14.07 -22.05 -0.39
CA ALA A 369 13.70 -20.65 -0.19
C ALA A 369 12.79 -20.11 -1.33
N GLU A 370 11.53 -19.81 -1.00
CA GLU A 370 10.69 -18.96 -1.84
C GLU A 370 10.79 -17.51 -1.37
N ILE A 371 11.38 -16.65 -2.20
CA ILE A 371 11.60 -15.25 -1.88
C ILE A 371 10.33 -14.49 -2.23
N ARG A 372 9.46 -14.37 -1.24
CA ARG A 372 8.19 -13.64 -1.32
C ARG A 372 8.30 -12.36 -0.51
N PHE A 373 7.98 -11.24 -1.15
CA PHE A 373 7.68 -10.00 -0.47
C PHE A 373 6.14 -9.91 -0.44
N PHE A 374 5.55 -9.89 0.76
CA PHE A 374 4.12 -9.65 0.93
C PHE A 374 3.96 -8.25 1.51
N CYS A 375 3.34 -7.35 0.76
CA CYS A 375 2.74 -6.14 1.27
C CYS A 375 1.45 -6.52 2.03
N PHE A 376 1.17 -5.87 3.16
CA PHE A 376 -0.07 -6.08 3.93
C PHE A 376 -1.24 -5.16 3.51
N PHE A 377 -1.08 -4.38 2.43
CA PHE A 377 -1.95 -3.26 2.04
C PHE A 377 -2.62 -3.49 0.68
#